data_AF-A0A517I130-F1
#
_entry.id   AF-A0A517I130-F1
#
_cell.length_a   1.000
_cell.length_b   1.000
_cell.length_c   1.000
_cell.angle_alpha   90.00
_cell.angle_beta   90.00
_cell.angle_gamma   90.00
#
_symmetry.space_group_name_H-M   'P 1'
#
loop_
_entity.id
_entity.type
_entity.pdbx_description
1 polymer ?
#
loop_
_entity_poly.entity_id
_entity_poly.type
_entity_poly.pdbx_seq_one_letter_code
_entity_poly.pdbx_strand_id
1 'polypeptide(L)'
;MKNLGGNFMIKFFEKGIYVVMLIALVLPMIGAIQGGNLSNWGEITKGIAQLKVTVSLGYAALLAAIATTFKHAGQFAKHKKDLYHMILAFVLMIFLDITLYAWSFTEYSRYGNIPVYIIGCWAFLYVTANFLKVIRNMMNIEEK
;
A
#
# COMPACT_ATOMS: atom_id res chain seq x y z
N MET A 1 29.97 -23.22 -1.98
CA MET A 1 30.07 -21.78 -2.31
C MET A 1 28.68 -21.18 -2.18
N LYS A 2 28.48 -20.25 -1.24
CA LYS A 2 27.17 -19.61 -0.99
C LYS A 2 26.84 -18.68 -2.16
N ASN A 3 25.63 -18.81 -2.69
CA ASN A 3 25.10 -18.08 -3.83
C ASN A 3 24.79 -16.62 -3.43
N LEU A 4 25.84 -15.81 -3.23
CA LEU A 4 25.75 -14.45 -2.68
C LEU A 4 25.11 -13.44 -3.67
N GLY A 5 25.23 -13.68 -4.98
CA GLY A 5 24.69 -12.77 -6.01
C GLY A 5 23.17 -12.81 -6.17
N GLY A 6 22.56 -13.98 -6.05
CA GLY A 6 21.10 -14.15 -6.17
C GLY A 6 20.33 -13.49 -5.02
N ASN A 7 20.87 -13.59 -3.79
CA ASN A 7 20.24 -13.01 -2.60
C ASN A 7 20.33 -11.47 -2.59
N PHE A 8 21.38 -10.88 -3.19
CA PHE A 8 21.51 -9.43 -3.31
C PHE A 8 20.56 -8.84 -4.36
N MET A 9 20.48 -9.45 -5.55
CA MET A 9 19.57 -9.00 -6.62
C MET A 9 18.11 -9.03 -6.16
N ILE A 10 17.67 -10.12 -5.53
CA ILE A 10 16.29 -10.25 -5.03
C ILE A 10 15.99 -9.18 -3.96
N LYS A 11 16.89 -8.98 -3.01
CA LYS A 11 16.74 -7.93 -1.98
C LYS A 11 16.75 -6.51 -2.55
N PHE A 12 17.54 -6.29 -3.60
CA PHE A 12 17.58 -5.02 -4.31
C PHE A 12 16.28 -4.77 -5.09
N PHE A 13 15.74 -5.76 -5.79
CA PHE A 13 14.45 -5.65 -6.49
C PHE A 13 13.28 -5.48 -5.52
N GLU A 14 13.27 -6.21 -4.41
CA GLU A 14 12.24 -6.06 -3.37
C GLU A 14 12.24 -4.67 -2.75
N LYS A 15 13.41 -4.18 -2.32
CA LYS A 15 13.55 -2.83 -1.77
C LYS A 15 13.34 -1.77 -2.86
N GLY A 16 13.75 -2.06 -4.09
CA GLY A 16 13.60 -1.21 -5.26
C GLY A 16 12.15 -0.93 -5.61
N ILE A 17 11.27 -1.93 -5.54
CA ILE A 17 9.83 -1.73 -5.74
C ILE A 17 9.26 -0.73 -4.72
N TYR A 18 9.62 -0.84 -3.44
CA TYR A 18 9.17 0.14 -2.45
C TYR A 18 9.70 1.54 -2.72
N VAL A 19 10.95 1.67 -3.17
CA VAL A 19 11.54 2.97 -3.54
C VAL A 19 10.82 3.57 -4.75
N VAL A 20 10.57 2.79 -5.80
CA VAL A 20 9.85 3.23 -7.00
C VAL A 20 8.41 3.63 -6.64
N MET A 21 7.73 2.85 -5.81
CA MET A 21 6.38 3.18 -5.31
C MET A 21 6.40 4.50 -4.51
N LEU A 22 7.39 4.69 -3.65
CA LEU A 22 7.50 5.89 -2.83
C LEU A 22 7.79 7.13 -3.69
N ILE A 23 8.65 7.01 -4.71
CA ILE A 23 8.92 8.05 -5.69
C ILE A 23 7.64 8.41 -6.48
N ALA A 24 6.93 7.40 -6.99
CA ALA A 24 5.68 7.59 -7.75
C ALA A 24 4.58 8.26 -6.91
N LEU A 25 4.54 7.98 -5.60
CA LEU A 25 3.58 8.59 -4.68
C LEU A 25 4.02 9.97 -4.19
N VAL A 26 5.30 10.25 -3.99
CA VAL A 26 5.75 11.51 -3.34
C VAL A 26 6.11 12.62 -4.35
N LEU A 27 6.66 12.28 -5.52
CA LEU A 27 7.04 13.30 -6.52
C LEU A 27 5.88 14.19 -6.99
N PRO A 28 4.67 13.66 -7.26
CA PRO A 28 3.55 14.51 -7.68
C PRO A 28 3.15 15.54 -6.62
N MET A 29 3.29 15.20 -5.33
CA MET A 29 3.04 16.11 -4.22
C MET A 29 4.08 17.23 -4.16
N ILE A 30 5.37 16.90 -4.33
CA ILE A 30 6.45 17.91 -4.37
C ILE A 30 6.26 18.87 -5.55
N GLY A 31 5.96 18.33 -6.74
CA GLY A 31 5.72 19.14 -7.94
C GLY A 31 4.51 20.08 -7.80
N ALA A 32 3.42 19.61 -7.17
CA ALA A 32 2.24 20.43 -6.92
C ALA A 32 2.49 21.55 -5.89
N ILE A 33 3.29 21.30 -4.86
CA ILE A 33 3.66 22.30 -3.84
C ILE A 33 4.62 23.35 -4.42
N GLN A 34 5.64 22.92 -5.19
CA GLN A 34 6.65 23.83 -5.74
C GLN A 34 6.13 24.68 -6.90
N GLY A 35 5.21 24.15 -7.72
CA GLY A 35 4.69 24.86 -8.88
C GLY A 35 3.58 25.87 -8.58
N GLY A 36 3.12 25.98 -7.32
CA GLY A 36 2.01 26.86 -6.91
C GLY A 36 0.65 26.53 -7.55
N ASN A 37 0.58 25.49 -8.38
CA ASN A 37 -0.56 25.19 -9.23
C ASN A 37 -1.50 24.20 -8.53
N LEU A 38 -2.21 24.71 -7.53
CA LEU A 38 -3.05 23.93 -6.62
C LEU A 38 -4.32 23.33 -7.26
N SER A 39 -4.69 23.75 -8.47
CA SER A 39 -5.72 23.08 -9.28
C SER A 39 -5.27 21.68 -9.70
N ASN A 40 -4.00 21.54 -10.13
CA ASN A 40 -3.42 20.24 -10.50
C ASN A 40 -3.34 19.29 -9.29
N TRP A 41 -3.18 19.80 -8.07
CA TRP A 41 -3.17 18.99 -6.85
C TRP A 41 -4.50 18.25 -6.63
N GLY A 42 -5.62 18.92 -6.87
CA GLY A 42 -6.95 18.31 -6.76
C GLY A 42 -7.14 17.15 -7.75
N GLU A 43 -6.68 17.29 -8.98
CA GLU A 43 -6.77 16.22 -9.98
C GLU A 43 -5.81 15.06 -9.71
N ILE A 44 -4.57 15.36 -9.31
CA ILE A 44 -3.56 14.36 -8.93
C ILE A 44 -4.06 13.53 -7.75
N THR A 45 -4.58 14.17 -6.70
CA THR A 45 -5.09 13.46 -5.51
C THR A 45 -6.30 12.59 -5.84
N LYS A 46 -7.20 13.04 -6.73
CA LYS A 46 -8.31 12.20 -7.24
C LYS A 46 -7.79 10.97 -7.97
N GLY A 47 -6.85 11.15 -8.90
CA GLY A 47 -6.27 10.05 -9.67
C GLY A 47 -5.57 9.02 -8.78
N ILE A 48 -4.77 9.48 -7.81
CA ILE A 48 -4.07 8.59 -6.88
C ILE A 48 -5.06 7.87 -5.95
N ALA A 49 -6.08 8.55 -5.44
CA ALA A 49 -7.10 7.93 -4.61
C ALA A 49 -7.87 6.85 -5.39
N GLN A 50 -8.27 7.13 -6.64
CA GLN A 50 -8.92 6.15 -7.51
C GLN A 50 -8.04 4.93 -7.77
N LEU A 51 -6.76 5.14 -8.12
CA LEU A 51 -5.80 4.05 -8.32
C LEU A 51 -5.66 3.18 -7.06
N LYS A 52 -5.50 3.81 -5.89
CA LYS A 52 -5.38 3.08 -4.63
C LYS A 52 -6.65 2.29 -4.31
N VAL A 53 -7.84 2.84 -4.56
CA VAL A 53 -9.12 2.11 -4.40
C VAL A 53 -9.18 0.91 -5.35
N THR A 54 -8.77 1.04 -6.61
CA THR A 54 -8.72 -0.10 -7.54
C THR A 54 -7.74 -1.18 -7.08
N VAL A 55 -6.53 -0.80 -6.67
CA VAL A 55 -5.54 -1.74 -6.11
C VAL A 55 -6.08 -2.39 -4.83
N SER A 56 -6.87 -1.65 -4.04
CA SER A 56 -7.51 -2.16 -2.83
C SER A 56 -8.45 -3.33 -3.13
N LEU A 57 -9.22 -3.27 -4.21
CA LEU A 57 -10.08 -4.39 -4.61
C LEU A 57 -9.28 -5.66 -4.90
N GLY A 58 -8.11 -5.52 -5.54
CA GLY A 58 -7.16 -6.62 -5.74
C GLY A 58 -6.66 -7.21 -4.41
N TYR A 59 -6.31 -6.35 -3.45
CA TYR A 59 -5.92 -6.79 -2.11
C TYR A 59 -7.06 -7.50 -1.37
N ALA A 60 -8.31 -7.03 -1.46
CA ALA A 60 -9.45 -7.71 -0.85
C ALA A 60 -9.61 -9.15 -1.38
N ALA A 61 -9.48 -9.34 -2.69
CA ALA A 61 -9.51 -10.67 -3.30
C ALA A 61 -8.36 -11.57 -2.81
N LEU A 62 -7.14 -11.02 -2.71
CA LEU A 62 -5.99 -11.73 -2.16
C LEU A 62 -6.17 -12.11 -0.69
N LEU A 63 -6.70 -11.21 0.16
CA LEU A 63 -6.98 -11.51 1.57
C LEU A 63 -7.99 -12.64 1.72
N ALA A 64 -9.04 -12.65 0.90
CA ALA A 64 -10.02 -13.73 0.87
C ALA A 64 -9.37 -15.06 0.48
N ALA A 65 -8.52 -15.07 -0.55
CA ALA A 65 -7.79 -16.26 -0.98
C ALA A 65 -6.84 -16.79 0.12
N ILE A 66 -6.10 -15.91 0.79
CA ILE A 66 -5.21 -16.23 1.92
C ILE A 66 -6.01 -16.84 3.07
N ALA A 67 -7.11 -16.20 3.47
CA ALA A 67 -7.96 -16.67 4.56
C ALA A 67 -8.54 -18.06 4.27
N THR A 68 -9.04 -18.28 3.05
CA THR A 68 -9.53 -19.60 2.59
C THR A 68 -8.44 -20.65 2.61
N THR A 69 -7.25 -20.32 2.12
CA THR A 69 -6.11 -21.26 2.10
C THR A 69 -5.67 -21.64 3.51
N PHE A 70 -5.56 -20.68 4.42
CA PHE A 70 -5.24 -20.96 5.83
C PHE A 70 -6.33 -21.75 6.55
N LYS A 71 -7.60 -21.57 6.17
CA LYS A 71 -8.71 -22.39 6.68
C LYS A 71 -8.58 -23.85 6.22
N HIS A 72 -8.31 -24.09 4.94
CA HIS A 72 -8.10 -25.45 4.41
C HIS A 72 -6.84 -26.13 4.95
N ALA A 73 -5.77 -25.36 5.18
CA ALA A 73 -4.53 -25.88 5.77
C ALA A 73 -4.59 -26.08 7.30
N GLY A 74 -5.70 -25.75 7.96
CA GLY A 74 -5.83 -25.84 9.43
C GLY A 74 -4.99 -24.83 10.22
N GLN A 75 -4.35 -23.85 9.55
CA GLN A 75 -3.46 -22.87 10.18
C GLN A 75 -4.15 -21.54 10.51
N PHE A 76 -5.45 -21.43 10.26
CA PHE A 76 -6.22 -20.20 10.48
C PHE A 76 -6.09 -19.64 11.90
N ALA A 77 -6.15 -20.49 12.93
CA ALA A 77 -6.04 -20.05 14.32
C ALA A 77 -4.68 -19.38 14.64
N LYS A 78 -3.61 -19.82 13.98
CA LYS A 78 -2.25 -19.28 14.14
C LYS A 78 -2.09 -17.92 13.45
N HIS A 79 -2.72 -17.74 12.29
CA HIS A 79 -2.58 -16.53 11.46
C HIS A 79 -3.73 -15.53 11.57
N LYS A 80 -4.77 -15.82 12.39
CA LYS A 80 -5.95 -14.95 12.54
C LYS A 80 -5.62 -13.51 12.93
N LYS A 81 -4.60 -13.31 13.77
CA LYS A 81 -4.20 -11.99 14.27
C LYS A 81 -3.55 -11.16 13.16
N ASP A 82 -2.69 -11.79 12.36
CA ASP A 82 -2.03 -11.13 11.23
C ASP A 82 -3.06 -10.74 10.16
N LEU A 83 -3.97 -11.67 9.82
CA LEU A 83 -5.11 -11.41 8.94
C LEU A 83 -5.98 -10.23 9.43
N TYR A 84 -6.27 -10.17 10.73
CA TYR A 84 -7.05 -9.09 11.31
C TYR A 84 -6.36 -7.73 11.18
N HIS A 85 -5.05 -7.65 11.49
CA HIS A 85 -4.30 -6.40 11.32
C HIS A 85 -4.21 -5.97 9.86
N MET A 86 -4.11 -6.90 8.91
CA MET A 86 -4.13 -6.60 7.48
C MET A 86 -5.48 -6.03 7.05
N ILE A 87 -6.58 -6.62 7.50
CA ILE A 87 -7.94 -6.11 7.24
C ILE A 87 -8.11 -4.71 7.84
N LEU A 88 -7.64 -4.49 9.06
CA LEU A 88 -7.77 -3.19 9.72
C LEU A 88 -6.95 -2.10 9.01
N ALA A 89 -5.70 -2.40 8.63
CA ALA A 89 -4.87 -1.47 7.85
C ALA A 89 -5.45 -1.19 6.46
N PHE A 90 -6.07 -2.20 5.85
CA PHE A 90 -6.77 -2.08 4.57
C PHE A 90 -7.99 -1.16 4.67
N VAL A 91 -8.83 -1.32 5.70
CA VAL A 91 -9.98 -0.44 5.95
C VAL A 91 -9.52 1.00 6.22
N LEU A 92 -8.45 1.18 7.00
CA LEU A 92 -7.87 2.49 7.27
C LEU A 92 -7.40 3.18 5.98
N MET A 93 -6.72 2.45 5.10
CA MET A 93 -6.26 2.96 3.82
C MET A 93 -7.43 3.41 2.94
N ILE A 94 -8.47 2.58 2.77
CA ILE A 94 -9.68 2.95 2.01
C ILE A 94 -10.33 4.21 2.60
N PHE A 95 -10.47 4.27 3.93
CA PHE A 95 -11.07 5.42 4.59
C PHE A 95 -10.29 6.70 4.29
N LEU A 96 -8.96 6.67 4.44
CA LEU A 96 -8.09 7.81 4.17
C LEU A 96 -8.10 8.22 2.69
N ASP A 97 -8.14 7.27 1.76
CA ASP A 97 -8.20 7.57 0.33
C ASP A 97 -9.57 8.14 -0.08
N ILE A 98 -10.67 7.70 0.54
CA ILE A 98 -11.99 8.31 0.37
C ILE A 98 -12.01 9.72 0.96
N THR A 99 -11.43 9.93 2.15
CA THR A 99 -11.32 11.25 2.77
C THR A 99 -10.50 12.19 1.88
N LEU A 100 -9.35 11.72 1.38
CA LEU A 100 -8.50 12.46 0.45
C LEU A 100 -9.26 12.81 -0.83
N TYR A 101 -10.01 11.85 -1.39
CA TYR A 101 -10.83 12.08 -2.57
C TYR A 101 -11.92 13.11 -2.30
N ALA A 102 -12.66 13.01 -1.19
CA ALA A 102 -13.72 13.97 -0.84
C ALA A 102 -13.17 15.39 -0.65
N TRP A 103 -12.03 15.52 0.05
CA TRP A 103 -11.41 16.82 0.31
C TRP A 103 -10.61 17.37 -0.88
N SER A 104 -10.38 16.58 -1.93
CA SER A 104 -9.79 17.06 -3.18
C SER A 104 -10.71 17.99 -3.98
N PHE A 105 -12.01 18.03 -3.66
CA PHE A 105 -13.00 18.89 -4.31
C PHE A 105 -13.12 20.29 -3.68
N THR A 106 -12.59 20.51 -2.48
CA THR A 106 -12.69 21.79 -1.76
C THR A 106 -11.37 22.55 -1.80
N GLU A 107 -11.39 23.78 -2.34
CA GLU A 107 -10.17 24.61 -2.45
C GLU A 107 -9.61 25.07 -1.09
N TYR A 108 -10.46 25.15 -0.07
CA TYR A 108 -10.11 25.69 1.25
C TYR A 108 -9.35 24.71 2.17
N SER A 109 -9.26 23.43 1.83
CA SER A 109 -8.62 22.39 2.70
C SER A 109 -7.36 21.74 2.11
N ARG A 110 -6.73 22.39 1.11
CA ARG A 110 -5.62 21.83 0.32
C ARG A 110 -4.39 21.43 1.14
N TYR A 111 -4.05 22.18 2.20
CA TYR A 111 -2.96 21.82 3.11
C TYR A 111 -3.35 20.71 4.10
N GLY A 112 -4.63 20.62 4.48
CA GLY A 112 -5.17 19.54 5.31
C GLY A 112 -5.14 18.18 4.59
N ASN A 113 -5.14 18.18 3.25
CA ASN A 113 -5.02 16.97 2.44
C ASN A 113 -3.61 16.37 2.47
N ILE A 114 -2.57 17.15 2.76
CA ILE A 114 -1.18 16.67 2.74
C ILE A 114 -0.94 15.62 3.84
N PRO A 115 -1.31 15.84 5.11
CA PRO A 115 -1.25 14.80 6.14
C PRO A 115 -2.06 13.54 5.78
N VAL A 116 -3.30 13.70 5.30
CA VAL A 116 -4.16 12.58 4.92
C VAL A 116 -3.53 11.77 3.78
N TYR A 117 -2.93 12.45 2.81
CA TYR A 117 -2.18 11.85 1.72
C TYR A 117 -1.00 11.02 2.21
N ILE A 118 -0.16 11.60 3.08
CA ILE A 118 1.03 10.94 3.62
C ILE A 118 0.63 9.70 4.44
N ILE A 119 -0.38 9.82 5.32
CA ILE A 119 -0.86 8.70 6.14
C ILE A 119 -1.47 7.62 5.25
N GLY A 120 -2.25 7.99 4.21
CA GLY A 120 -2.81 7.06 3.25
C GLY A 120 -1.74 6.32 2.45
N CYS A 121 -0.69 7.01 2.01
CA CYS A 121 0.47 6.39 1.36
C CYS A 121 1.23 5.44 2.30
N TRP A 122 1.41 5.83 3.56
CA TRP A 122 2.03 4.96 4.57
C TRP A 122 1.19 3.70 4.82
N ALA A 123 -0.14 3.85 4.98
CA ALA A 123 -1.04 2.73 5.16
C ALA A 123 -1.00 1.76 3.96
N PHE A 124 -0.97 2.30 2.74
CA PHE A 124 -0.82 1.51 1.51
C PHE A 124 0.50 0.72 1.46
N LEU A 125 1.63 1.35 1.81
CA LEU A 125 2.92 0.67 1.88
C LEU A 125 2.94 -0.40 2.97
N TYR A 126 2.37 -0.10 4.15
CA TYR A 126 2.26 -1.04 5.25
C TYR A 126 1.42 -2.28 4.87
N VAL A 127 0.26 -2.07 4.25
CA VAL A 127 -0.61 -3.15 3.75
C VAL A 127 0.16 -4.00 2.74
N THR A 128 0.78 -3.37 1.74
CA THR A 128 1.57 -4.04 0.69
C THR A 128 2.67 -4.91 1.28
N ALA A 129 3.44 -4.39 2.25
CA ALA A 129 4.53 -5.13 2.88
C ALA A 129 4.04 -6.34 3.67
N ASN A 130 2.94 -6.19 4.42
CA ASN A 130 2.34 -7.31 5.16
C ASN A 130 1.77 -8.39 4.21
N PHE A 131 1.18 -7.97 3.08
CA PHE A 131 0.73 -8.91 2.05
C PHE A 131 1.86 -9.75 1.48
N LEU A 132 2.94 -9.11 1.07
CA LEU A 132 4.10 -9.82 0.53
C LEU A 132 4.70 -10.78 1.57
N LYS A 133 4.75 -10.38 2.83
CA LYS A 133 5.22 -11.26 3.93
C LYS A 133 4.32 -12.49 4.10
N VAL A 134 3.00 -12.32 4.08
CA VAL A 134 2.07 -13.44 4.23
C VAL A 134 2.12 -14.38 3.03
N ILE A 135 2.17 -13.84 1.80
CA ILE A 135 2.30 -14.65 0.58
C ILE A 135 3.61 -15.46 0.62
N ARG A 136 4.73 -14.85 1.04
CA ARG A 136 6.00 -15.59 1.20
C ARG A 136 5.90 -16.72 2.21
N ASN A 137 5.27 -16.48 3.35
CA ASN A 137 5.05 -17.51 4.37
C ASN A 137 4.20 -18.66 3.82
N MET A 138 3.19 -18.37 3.00
CA MET A 138 2.36 -19.39 2.35
C MET A 138 3.10 -20.18 1.27
N MET A 139 3.97 -19.51 0.52
CA MET A 139 4.81 -20.14 -0.51
C MET A 139 6.02 -20.88 0.07
N ASN A 140 6.20 -20.87 1.41
CA ASN A 140 7.30 -21.51 2.10
C ASN A 140 8.69 -21.07 1.59
N ILE A 141 8.80 -19.82 1.13
CA ILE A 141 10.08 -19.23 0.73
C ILE A 141 10.84 -18.81 1.99
N GLU A 142 11.64 -19.70 2.54
CA GLU A 142 12.63 -19.39 3.58
C GLU A 142 13.87 -18.76 2.92
N GLU A 143 14.18 -17.50 3.24
CA GLU A 143 15.50 -16.94 2.92
C GLU A 143 16.57 -17.68 3.76
N LYS A 144 17.36 -18.52 3.09
CA LYS A 144 18.64 -19.04 3.62
C LYS A 144 19.80 -18.06 3.37
#